data_AF-A0A2E3P353-F1
#
_entry.id   AF-A0A2E3P353-F1
#
_cell.length_a   1.000
_cell.length_b   1.000
_cell.length_c   1.000
_cell.angle_alpha   90.00
_cell.angle_beta   90.00
_cell.angle_gamma   90.00
#
_symmetry.space_group_name_H-M   'P 1'
#
loop_
_entity.id
_entity.type
_entity.pdbx_description
1 polymer ?
#
loop_
_entity_poly.entity_id
_entity_poly.type
_entity_poly.pdbx_seq_one_letter_code
_entity_poly.pdbx_strand_id
1 'polypeptide(L)'
;MMMKLMGTTRNWIQSWRRERLQTGDMLLRSLIPTAVAFAIGAIVMAALVGPLGPEWVTFKYWQEGGKHTSRSEVLRNIGILFVAIVGLVFGIWRAITAYHQTKTAQKQAFIAEQGHITDRINDSVSGLGAEKIVKKLIETPRYRKEGNEWKFDEHNQLIPALRPDGTPLIDRKNFEVSLPNLEVRIGSIYALERIAKDSPRDHIQVMEILCAYIRENAPVNTLEPTEPPFTRAVPRTDIQTAISVIGRRSKKQIEFEWQHQFRLDLRNTDLSGVDFRKGDFSAAMFHGARLEACQFDNSLLRGTQFFRALLNFSTFFSAEMKGTRFDHATINRPFVAAGSMTESINMGDIYGISVAGADLTAIDYLGEPDEMNLIFGSKDTKLEYNLDQKRYDHSKQKYKIRQLKKSGKTEEATTEESELYSNNGFVDWFPHDSSDMALGHAHTKFLDRIGLTGWPYR
;
A
#
# COMPACT_ATOMS: atom_id res chain seq x y z
N MET A 1 36.01 29.52 -52.18
CA MET A 1 36.79 29.79 -50.94
C MET A 1 35.96 29.63 -49.66
N MET A 2 34.69 30.09 -49.59
CA MET A 2 33.79 29.86 -48.43
C MET A 2 33.47 28.38 -48.11
N MET A 3 33.38 27.51 -49.13
CA MET A 3 33.06 26.08 -48.92
C MET A 3 34.19 25.26 -48.25
N LYS A 4 35.45 25.67 -48.39
CA LYS A 4 36.61 25.00 -47.75
C LYS A 4 36.79 25.38 -46.27
N LEU A 5 36.28 26.54 -45.85
CA LEU A 5 36.31 27.01 -44.45
C LEU A 5 35.20 26.39 -43.58
N MET A 6 34.05 26.05 -44.18
CA MET A 6 32.96 25.36 -43.47
C MET A 6 33.22 23.85 -43.25
N GLY A 7 34.02 23.20 -44.11
CA GLY A 7 34.37 21.79 -43.96
C GLY A 7 35.38 21.51 -42.84
N THR A 8 36.38 22.38 -42.68
CA THR A 8 37.41 22.28 -41.64
C THR A 8 36.86 22.61 -40.24
N THR A 9 35.96 23.58 -40.13
CA THR A 9 35.29 23.91 -38.86
C THR A 9 34.36 22.79 -38.39
N ARG A 10 33.64 22.13 -39.30
CA ARG A 10 32.75 21.01 -38.95
C ARG A 10 33.51 19.77 -38.47
N ASN A 11 34.66 19.46 -39.10
CA ASN A 11 35.52 18.34 -38.68
C ASN A 11 36.27 18.63 -37.38
N TRP A 12 36.68 19.88 -37.16
CA TRP A 12 37.27 20.31 -35.88
C TRP A 12 36.25 20.18 -34.73
N ILE A 13 35.01 20.66 -34.92
CA ILE A 13 33.92 20.56 -33.93
C ILE A 13 33.57 19.09 -33.62
N GLN A 14 33.62 18.18 -34.61
CA GLN A 14 33.34 16.76 -34.37
C GLN A 14 34.50 15.98 -33.74
N SER A 15 35.76 16.31 -34.04
CA SER A 15 36.91 15.75 -33.32
C SER A 15 36.93 16.21 -31.85
N TRP A 16 36.58 17.48 -31.63
CA TRP A 16 36.52 18.11 -30.31
C TRP A 16 35.37 17.60 -29.44
N ARG A 17 34.24 17.18 -30.06
CA ARG A 17 33.13 16.53 -29.34
C ARG A 17 33.50 15.14 -28.81
N ARG A 18 34.45 14.45 -29.44
CA ARG A 18 34.94 13.12 -29.02
C ARG A 18 35.93 13.20 -27.84
N GLU A 19 36.82 14.19 -27.82
CA GLU A 19 37.74 14.42 -26.68
C GLU A 19 36.99 14.86 -25.39
N ARG A 20 35.85 15.53 -25.53
CA ARG A 20 35.02 16.07 -24.43
C ARG A 20 34.43 15.03 -23.47
N LEU A 21 34.46 13.75 -23.84
CA LEU A 21 33.90 12.65 -23.06
C LEU A 21 34.92 11.97 -22.14
N GLN A 22 36.22 12.23 -22.28
CA GLN A 22 37.26 11.54 -21.50
C GLN A 22 37.98 12.38 -20.43
N THR A 23 38.00 13.71 -20.52
CA THR A 23 38.74 14.55 -19.56
C THR A 23 37.81 15.40 -18.69
N GLY A 24 37.82 15.10 -17.39
CA GLY A 24 37.08 15.80 -16.33
C GLY A 24 37.67 17.17 -15.95
N ASP A 25 38.02 18.02 -16.92
CA ASP A 25 38.56 19.35 -16.61
C ASP A 25 37.45 20.40 -16.51
N MET A 26 37.04 20.65 -15.27
CA MET A 26 36.08 21.70 -14.88
C MET A 26 36.56 23.10 -15.31
N LEU A 27 37.89 23.32 -15.40
CA LEU A 27 38.51 24.59 -15.79
C LEU A 27 38.35 24.91 -17.28
N LEU A 28 38.41 23.92 -18.18
CA LEU A 28 38.22 24.16 -19.62
C LEU A 28 36.76 24.51 -19.95
N ARG A 29 35.79 23.99 -19.17
CA ARG A 29 34.36 24.24 -19.38
C ARG A 29 33.95 25.69 -19.09
N SER A 30 34.70 26.42 -18.26
CA SER A 30 34.44 27.83 -17.94
C SER A 30 35.20 28.82 -18.83
N LEU A 31 36.36 28.44 -19.38
CA LEU A 31 37.23 29.32 -20.19
C LEU A 31 36.79 29.46 -21.67
N ILE A 32 36.15 28.44 -22.23
CA ILE A 32 35.74 28.47 -23.63
C ILE A 32 34.54 29.41 -23.87
N PRO A 33 33.48 29.40 -23.04
CA PRO A 33 32.38 30.35 -23.19
C PRO A 33 32.80 31.80 -23.01
N THR A 34 33.75 32.09 -22.11
CA THR A 34 34.29 33.44 -21.93
C THR A 34 35.09 33.89 -23.15
N ALA A 35 35.94 33.02 -23.70
CA ALA A 35 36.64 33.30 -24.96
C ALA A 35 35.67 33.54 -26.14
N VAL A 36 34.58 32.77 -26.21
CA VAL A 36 33.53 32.95 -27.24
C VAL A 36 32.74 34.24 -27.03
N ALA A 37 32.41 34.60 -25.78
CA ALA A 37 31.74 35.87 -25.46
C ALA A 37 32.62 37.08 -25.83
N PHE A 38 33.92 37.01 -25.54
CA PHE A 38 34.90 38.02 -25.98
C PHE A 38 34.98 38.10 -27.50
N ALA A 39 35.01 36.95 -28.20
CA ALA A 39 35.06 36.90 -29.66
C ALA A 39 33.78 37.47 -30.30
N ILE A 40 32.60 37.16 -29.75
CA ILE A 40 31.32 37.72 -30.22
C ILE A 40 31.27 39.24 -29.97
N GLY A 41 31.72 39.71 -28.81
CA GLY A 41 31.84 41.14 -28.52
C GLY A 41 32.77 41.86 -29.51
N ALA A 42 33.90 41.25 -29.86
CA ALA A 42 34.84 41.78 -30.86
C ALA A 42 34.24 41.79 -32.28
N ILE A 43 33.48 40.76 -32.66
CA ILE A 43 32.80 40.69 -33.96
C ILE A 43 31.68 41.73 -34.06
N VAL A 44 30.89 41.93 -33.01
CA VAL A 44 29.82 42.95 -32.98
C VAL A 44 30.42 44.35 -33.07
N MET A 45 31.57 44.62 -32.43
CA MET A 45 32.32 45.86 -32.62
C MET A 45 32.79 46.03 -34.07
N ALA A 46 33.37 44.99 -34.66
CA ALA A 46 33.79 45.02 -36.06
C ALA A 46 32.60 45.25 -37.02
N ALA A 47 31.42 44.73 -36.70
CA ALA A 47 30.19 44.88 -37.49
C ALA A 47 29.46 46.20 -37.28
N LEU A 48 29.54 46.82 -36.09
CA LEU A 48 29.00 48.17 -35.83
C LEU A 48 29.89 49.26 -36.44
N VAL A 49 31.20 49.00 -36.54
CA VAL A 49 32.17 49.93 -37.13
C VAL A 49 32.33 49.70 -38.65
N GLY A 50 32.07 48.48 -39.13
CA GLY A 50 32.19 48.08 -40.53
C GLY A 50 31.43 48.92 -41.58
N PRO A 51 30.24 49.48 -41.30
CA PRO A 51 29.49 50.30 -42.27
C PRO A 51 30.07 51.69 -42.50
N LEU A 52 31.08 52.13 -41.73
CA LEU A 52 31.66 53.48 -41.83
C LEU A 52 32.75 53.61 -42.92
N GLY A 53 33.03 52.54 -43.67
CA GLY A 53 34.00 52.55 -44.77
C GLY A 53 35.47 52.64 -44.29
N PRO A 54 36.44 52.36 -45.19
CA PRO A 54 37.87 52.27 -44.82
C PRO A 54 38.51 53.61 -44.42
N GLU A 55 37.80 54.73 -44.54
CA GLU A 55 38.36 56.06 -44.28
C GLU A 55 38.44 56.43 -42.78
N TRP A 56 37.56 55.89 -41.93
CA TRP A 56 37.57 56.16 -40.47
C TRP A 56 38.68 55.43 -39.71
N VAL A 57 39.28 54.40 -40.33
CA VAL A 57 40.42 53.64 -39.77
C VAL A 57 41.76 54.31 -40.13
N THR A 58 41.76 55.26 -41.06
CA THR A 58 42.97 56.02 -41.38
C THR A 58 43.26 57.06 -40.30
N PHE A 59 44.53 57.17 -39.89
CA PHE A 59 45.02 58.17 -38.93
C PHE A 59 44.60 59.61 -39.30
N LYS A 60 44.32 59.88 -40.58
CA LYS A 60 43.85 61.17 -41.11
C LYS A 60 42.45 61.59 -40.63
N TYR A 61 41.48 60.66 -40.54
CA TYR A 61 40.13 61.00 -40.07
C TYR A 61 40.10 61.35 -38.57
N TRP A 62 41.01 60.75 -37.81
CA TRP A 62 41.28 61.09 -36.40
C TRP A 62 42.08 62.38 -36.21
N GLN A 63 42.71 62.88 -37.28
CA GLN A 63 43.52 64.10 -37.27
C GLN A 63 42.67 65.36 -37.48
N GLU A 64 41.57 65.30 -38.25
CA GLU A 64 40.77 66.48 -38.64
C GLU A 64 39.47 66.73 -37.85
N GLY A 65 39.08 65.86 -36.91
CA GLY A 65 38.12 66.16 -35.83
C GLY A 65 36.83 66.91 -36.21
N GLY A 66 35.70 66.20 -36.32
CA GLY A 66 34.39 66.80 -36.59
C GLY A 66 34.04 67.99 -35.68
N LYS A 67 33.44 69.03 -36.27
CA LYS A 67 33.45 70.44 -35.83
C LYS A 67 32.94 70.81 -34.43
N HIS A 68 32.44 69.92 -33.56
CA HIS A 68 31.93 70.32 -32.22
C HIS A 68 32.08 69.30 -31.07
N THR A 69 32.94 68.29 -31.17
CA THR A 69 33.15 67.33 -30.06
C THR A 69 34.62 67.04 -29.79
N SER A 70 35.02 67.08 -28.51
CA SER A 70 36.41 66.82 -28.11
C SER A 70 36.77 65.34 -28.33
N ARG A 71 38.00 65.08 -28.82
CA ARG A 71 38.53 63.72 -29.06
C ARG A 71 38.40 62.82 -27.82
N SER A 72 38.54 63.40 -26.63
CA SER A 72 38.43 62.67 -25.36
C SER A 72 36.99 62.22 -25.07
N GLU A 73 35.97 62.96 -25.51
CA GLU A 73 34.57 62.63 -25.27
C GLU A 73 34.09 61.49 -26.17
N VAL A 74 34.49 61.49 -27.44
CA VAL A 74 34.17 60.40 -28.38
C VAL A 74 34.83 59.09 -27.94
N LEU A 75 36.12 59.12 -27.60
CA LEU A 75 36.85 57.96 -27.07
C LEU A 75 36.24 57.42 -25.77
N ARG A 76 35.88 58.32 -24.84
CA ARG A 76 35.22 57.93 -23.58
C ARG A 76 33.87 57.27 -23.83
N ASN A 77 33.03 57.85 -24.70
CA ASN A 77 31.69 57.31 -24.96
C ASN A 77 31.75 55.94 -25.65
N ILE A 78 32.69 55.73 -26.58
CA ILE A 78 32.94 54.42 -27.20
C ILE A 78 33.44 53.41 -26.16
N GLY A 79 34.38 53.82 -25.30
CA GLY A 79 34.90 52.97 -24.22
C GLY A 79 33.81 52.53 -23.22
N ILE A 80 32.92 53.45 -22.83
CA ILE A 80 31.78 53.16 -21.94
C ILE A 80 30.81 52.19 -22.61
N LEU A 81 30.45 52.41 -23.88
CA LEU A 81 29.55 51.52 -24.62
C LEU A 81 30.13 50.11 -24.74
N PHE A 82 31.44 49.99 -25.00
CA PHE A 82 32.13 48.71 -25.04
C PHE A 82 32.04 47.96 -23.70
N VAL A 83 32.37 48.64 -22.60
CA VAL A 83 32.28 48.07 -21.25
C VAL A 83 30.84 47.65 -20.93
N ALA A 84 29.85 48.45 -21.33
CA ALA A 84 28.43 48.13 -21.12
C ALA A 84 27.99 46.89 -21.90
N ILE A 85 28.39 46.75 -23.19
CA ILE A 85 28.06 45.58 -24.02
C ILE A 85 28.72 44.31 -23.46
N VAL A 86 30.02 44.37 -23.13
CA VAL A 86 30.74 43.23 -22.54
C VAL A 86 30.13 42.85 -21.19
N GLY A 87 29.82 43.84 -20.35
CA GLY A 87 29.16 43.64 -19.06
C GLY A 87 27.78 42.99 -19.19
N LEU A 88 27.00 43.38 -20.20
CA LEU A 88 25.68 42.79 -20.48
C LEU A 88 25.79 41.33 -20.93
N VAL A 89 26.69 41.01 -21.87
CA VAL A 89 26.92 39.63 -22.33
C VAL A 89 27.41 38.76 -21.18
N PHE A 90 28.35 39.26 -20.37
CA PHE A 90 28.82 38.56 -19.18
C PHE A 90 27.70 38.36 -18.14
N GLY A 91 26.87 39.38 -17.91
CA GLY A 91 25.72 39.30 -17.02
C GLY A 91 24.71 38.25 -17.45
N ILE A 92 24.35 38.20 -18.74
CA ILE A 92 23.45 37.19 -19.32
C ILE A 92 24.06 35.79 -19.17
N TRP A 93 25.34 35.63 -19.52
CA TRP A 93 26.01 34.33 -19.37
C TRP A 93 26.04 33.87 -17.91
N ARG A 94 26.43 34.74 -16.97
CA ARG A 94 26.45 34.42 -15.53
C ARG A 94 25.06 34.06 -15.02
N ALA A 95 24.02 34.76 -15.47
CA ALA A 95 22.64 34.46 -15.13
C ALA A 95 22.22 33.07 -15.63
N ILE A 96 22.56 32.72 -16.88
CA ILE A 96 22.28 31.39 -17.46
C ILE A 96 23.05 30.29 -16.71
N THR A 97 24.34 30.48 -16.42
CA THR A 97 25.13 29.49 -15.70
C THR A 97 24.65 29.31 -14.27
N ALA A 98 24.32 30.42 -13.58
CA ALA A 98 23.77 30.36 -12.24
C ALA A 98 22.40 29.64 -12.23
N TYR A 99 21.53 29.94 -13.20
CA TYR A 99 20.25 29.25 -13.35
C TYR A 99 20.42 27.74 -13.63
N HIS A 100 21.39 27.36 -14.46
CA HIS A 100 21.70 25.94 -14.68
C HIS A 100 22.28 25.29 -13.43
N GLN A 101 23.18 25.98 -12.72
CA GLN A 101 23.81 25.47 -11.51
C GLN A 101 22.79 25.26 -10.38
N THR A 102 21.87 26.19 -10.16
CA THR A 102 20.81 26.04 -9.15
C THR A 102 19.87 24.90 -9.50
N LYS A 103 19.47 24.76 -10.77
CA LYS A 103 18.64 23.65 -11.24
C LYS A 103 19.35 22.30 -11.09
N THR A 104 20.65 22.22 -11.35
CA THR A 104 21.43 20.99 -11.12
C THR A 104 21.59 20.68 -9.65
N ALA A 105 21.84 21.69 -8.81
CA ALA A 105 22.00 21.52 -7.36
C ALA A 105 20.70 21.03 -6.71
N GLN A 106 19.55 21.59 -7.10
CA GLN A 106 18.24 21.11 -6.63
C GLN A 106 17.97 19.66 -7.05
N LYS A 107 18.29 19.30 -8.29
CA LYS A 107 18.17 17.91 -8.76
C LYS A 107 19.08 16.97 -7.98
N GLN A 108 20.32 17.38 -7.70
CA GLN A 108 21.25 16.58 -6.91
C GLN A 108 20.78 16.42 -5.46
N ALA A 109 20.29 17.49 -4.83
CA ALA A 109 19.72 17.44 -3.49
C ALA A 109 18.51 16.49 -3.42
N PHE A 110 17.61 16.57 -4.40
CA PHE A 110 16.48 15.65 -4.51
C PHE A 110 16.93 14.19 -4.69
N ILE A 111 17.88 13.92 -5.59
CA ILE A 111 18.41 12.55 -5.77
C ILE A 111 19.06 12.02 -4.49
N ALA A 112 19.81 12.87 -3.77
CA ALA A 112 20.44 12.49 -2.51
C ALA A 112 19.40 12.18 -1.41
N GLU A 113 18.38 13.02 -1.27
CA GLU A 113 17.25 12.78 -0.36
C GLU A 113 16.57 11.43 -0.64
N GLN A 114 16.30 11.15 -1.92
CA GLN A 114 15.69 9.88 -2.34
C GLN A 114 16.60 8.67 -2.06
N GLY A 115 17.92 8.83 -2.24
CA GLY A 115 18.91 7.83 -1.84
C GLY A 115 18.82 7.53 -0.35
N HIS A 116 18.81 8.56 0.50
CA HIS A 116 18.69 8.40 1.95
C HIS A 116 17.38 7.73 2.39
N ILE A 117 16.25 8.04 1.75
CA ILE A 117 14.98 7.35 2.05
C ILE A 117 15.06 5.88 1.66
N THR A 118 15.60 5.58 0.48
CA THR A 118 15.77 4.20 0.00
C THR A 118 16.65 3.39 0.96
N ASP A 119 17.77 3.98 1.42
CA ASP A 119 18.65 3.34 2.40
C ASP A 119 17.93 3.08 3.72
N ARG A 120 17.15 4.04 4.23
CA ARG A 120 16.34 3.87 5.45
C ARG A 120 15.28 2.78 5.32
N ILE A 121 14.66 2.64 4.13
CA ILE A 121 13.72 1.55 3.86
C ILE A 121 14.48 0.21 3.91
N ASN A 122 15.62 0.10 3.24
CA ASN A 122 16.43 -1.13 3.22
C ASN A 122 16.91 -1.54 4.62
N ASP A 123 17.36 -0.58 5.43
CA ASP A 123 17.76 -0.82 6.82
C ASP A 123 16.58 -1.33 7.65
N SER A 124 15.41 -0.71 7.49
CA SER A 124 14.20 -1.13 8.19
C SER A 124 13.75 -2.53 7.74
N VAL A 125 13.79 -2.83 6.45
CA VAL A 125 13.47 -4.17 5.91
C VAL A 125 14.44 -5.22 6.45
N SER A 126 15.73 -4.90 6.57
CA SER A 126 16.73 -5.79 7.17
C SER A 126 16.39 -6.09 8.64
N GLY A 127 15.93 -5.08 9.38
CA GLY A 127 15.50 -5.24 10.77
C GLY A 127 14.19 -6.05 10.92
N LEU A 128 13.31 -6.10 9.92
CA LEU A 128 12.16 -7.02 9.91
C LEU A 128 12.59 -8.49 9.87
N GLY A 129 13.75 -8.79 9.28
CA GLY A 129 14.35 -10.11 9.23
C GLY A 129 15.15 -10.50 10.48
N ALA A 130 15.27 -9.61 11.47
CA ALA A 130 16.17 -9.83 12.59
C ALA A 130 15.79 -11.06 13.43
N GLU A 131 16.80 -11.84 13.80
CA GLU A 131 16.71 -13.02 14.65
C GLU A 131 17.65 -12.89 15.85
N LYS A 132 17.33 -13.57 16.95
CA LYS A 132 18.13 -13.67 18.17
C LYS A 132 18.35 -15.14 18.51
N ILE A 133 19.59 -15.49 18.81
CA ILE A 133 19.97 -16.83 19.23
C ILE A 133 19.71 -16.96 20.73
N VAL A 134 18.80 -17.87 21.11
CA VAL A 134 18.51 -18.17 22.51
C VAL A 134 19.08 -19.54 22.84
N LYS A 135 19.91 -19.59 23.89
CA LYS A 135 20.45 -20.84 24.43
C LYS A 135 19.40 -21.47 25.33
N LYS A 136 18.87 -22.62 24.94
CA LYS A 136 17.96 -23.43 25.76
C LYS A 136 18.75 -24.57 26.39
N LEU A 137 18.58 -24.72 27.71
CA LEU A 137 19.08 -25.86 28.45
C LEU A 137 17.99 -26.93 28.44
N ILE A 138 18.28 -28.10 27.87
CA ILE A 138 17.41 -29.27 28.02
C ILE A 138 18.05 -30.18 29.07
N GLU A 139 17.24 -30.51 30.08
CA GLU A 139 17.57 -31.43 31.14
C GLU A 139 16.85 -32.76 30.87
N THR A 140 17.61 -33.80 30.51
CA THR A 140 17.08 -35.14 30.33
C THR A 140 17.45 -36.00 31.53
N PRO A 141 16.49 -36.53 32.31
CA PRO A 141 16.80 -37.46 33.39
C PRO A 141 17.45 -38.72 32.78
N ARG A 142 18.57 -39.14 33.36
CA ARG A 142 19.24 -40.36 32.97
C ARG A 142 18.60 -41.52 33.72
N TYR A 143 18.22 -42.57 33.02
CA TYR A 143 17.55 -43.73 33.60
C TYR A 143 18.52 -44.89 33.88
N ARG A 144 18.19 -45.74 34.85
CA ARG A 144 19.01 -46.88 35.26
C ARG A 144 18.97 -47.96 34.18
N LYS A 145 20.15 -48.43 33.77
CA LYS A 145 20.35 -49.49 32.78
C LYS A 145 21.21 -50.60 33.40
N GLU A 146 20.81 -51.86 33.21
CA GLU A 146 21.57 -53.03 33.65
C GLU A 146 21.89 -53.86 32.40
N GLY A 147 23.17 -53.96 32.04
CA GLY A 147 23.56 -54.47 30.72
C GLY A 147 22.99 -53.61 29.59
N ASN A 148 22.20 -54.24 28.70
CA ASN A 148 21.57 -53.54 27.57
C ASN A 148 20.08 -53.21 27.79
N GLU A 149 19.51 -53.50 28.97
CA GLU A 149 18.08 -53.36 29.27
C GLU A 149 17.79 -52.24 30.27
N TRP A 150 16.68 -51.53 30.04
CA TRP A 150 16.18 -50.47 30.92
C TRP A 150 15.40 -51.05 32.09
N LYS A 151 15.50 -50.44 33.27
CA LYS A 151 14.72 -50.85 34.45
C LYS A 151 13.44 -50.04 34.59
N PHE A 152 12.36 -50.74 34.86
CA PHE A 152 11.03 -50.19 35.08
C PHE A 152 10.59 -50.44 36.52
N ASP A 153 9.77 -49.54 37.05
CA ASP A 153 9.09 -49.70 38.34
C ASP A 153 7.83 -50.58 38.20
N GLU A 154 7.12 -50.77 39.32
CA GLU A 154 5.88 -51.56 39.40
C GLU A 154 4.73 -51.00 38.53
N HIS A 155 4.85 -49.74 38.07
CA HIS A 155 3.89 -49.05 37.20
C HIS A 155 4.38 -48.94 35.75
N ASN A 156 5.42 -49.71 35.40
CA ASN A 156 6.03 -49.76 34.07
C ASN A 156 6.65 -48.42 33.61
N GLN A 157 7.12 -47.59 34.55
CA GLN A 157 7.84 -46.34 34.29
C GLN A 157 9.34 -46.53 34.49
N LEU A 158 10.17 -45.82 33.71
CA LEU A 158 11.63 -45.93 33.80
C LEU A 158 12.17 -45.41 35.15
N ILE A 159 13.03 -46.19 35.81
CA ILE A 159 13.64 -45.80 37.09
C ILE A 159 14.80 -44.82 36.83
N PRO A 160 14.80 -43.59 37.40
CA PRO A 160 15.89 -42.64 37.24
C PRO A 160 17.18 -43.14 37.91
N ALA A 161 18.33 -42.91 37.28
CA ALA A 161 19.63 -43.15 37.87
C ALA A 161 19.90 -42.09 38.94
N LEU A 162 20.33 -42.49 40.13
CA LEU A 162 20.57 -41.58 41.25
C LEU A 162 22.07 -41.38 41.48
N ARG A 163 22.43 -40.20 41.98
CA ARG A 163 23.75 -39.89 42.54
C ARG A 163 23.90 -40.54 43.93
N PRO A 164 25.14 -40.63 44.46
CA PRO A 164 25.38 -41.14 45.81
C PRO A 164 24.64 -40.38 46.93
N ASP A 165 24.24 -39.13 46.67
CA ASP A 165 23.44 -38.27 47.56
C ASP A 165 21.93 -38.51 47.46
N GLY A 166 21.47 -39.43 46.60
CA GLY A 166 20.06 -39.75 46.38
C GLY A 166 19.35 -38.88 45.34
N THR A 167 20.00 -37.89 44.74
CA THR A 167 19.38 -37.02 43.70
C THR A 167 19.44 -37.65 42.30
N PRO A 168 18.44 -37.43 41.42
CA PRO A 168 18.47 -37.99 40.07
C PRO A 168 19.58 -37.38 39.22
N LEU A 169 20.26 -38.23 38.44
CA LEU A 169 21.28 -37.83 37.49
C LEU A 169 20.58 -37.25 36.26
N ILE A 170 20.90 -36.00 35.94
CA ILE A 170 20.31 -35.25 34.84
C ILE A 170 21.42 -34.92 33.85
N ASP A 171 21.24 -35.33 32.59
CA ASP A 171 22.10 -34.92 31.49
C ASP A 171 21.64 -33.54 31.00
N ARG A 172 22.57 -32.60 30.97
CA ARG A 172 22.33 -31.21 30.56
C ARG A 172 22.92 -30.98 29.18
N LYS A 173 22.08 -30.64 28.21
CA LYS A 173 22.54 -30.28 26.86
C LYS A 173 22.06 -28.90 26.47
N ASN A 174 23.01 -28.06 26.07
CA ASN A 174 22.74 -26.73 25.54
C ASN A 174 22.39 -26.86 24.05
N PHE A 175 21.29 -26.24 23.65
CA PHE A 175 20.91 -26.09 22.25
C PHE A 175 20.66 -24.62 21.93
N GLU A 176 21.12 -24.20 20.76
CA GLU A 176 20.90 -22.85 20.26
C GLU A 176 19.69 -22.88 19.32
N VAL A 177 18.70 -22.03 19.60
CA VAL A 177 17.51 -21.87 18.75
C VAL A 177 17.48 -20.43 18.25
N SER A 178 17.41 -20.25 16.94
CA SER A 178 17.16 -18.94 16.34
C SER A 178 15.68 -18.60 16.49
N LEU A 179 15.37 -17.45 17.09
CA LEU A 179 14.02 -16.95 17.27
C LEU A 179 13.91 -15.54 16.68
N PRO A 180 12.73 -15.11 16.21
CA PRO A 180 12.50 -13.73 15.82
C PRO A 180 12.93 -12.73 16.91
N ASN A 181 13.72 -11.72 16.54
CA ASN A 181 14.08 -10.62 17.42
C ASN A 181 12.99 -9.56 17.38
N LEU A 182 11.95 -9.76 18.19
CA LEU A 182 10.73 -8.94 18.18
C LEU A 182 11.03 -7.47 18.46
N GLU A 183 12.01 -7.17 19.30
CA GLU A 183 12.40 -5.81 19.68
C GLU A 183 12.92 -5.03 18.45
N VAL A 184 13.78 -5.65 17.64
CA VAL A 184 14.32 -5.05 16.41
C VAL A 184 13.25 -4.96 15.33
N ARG A 185 12.42 -6.00 15.18
CA ARG A 185 11.33 -6.05 14.21
C ARG A 185 10.31 -4.94 14.46
N ILE A 186 9.89 -4.76 15.71
CA ILE A 186 8.96 -3.68 16.11
C ILE A 186 9.58 -2.31 15.85
N GLY A 187 10.85 -2.11 16.21
CA GLY A 187 11.58 -0.87 15.90
C GLY A 187 11.58 -0.55 14.40
N SER A 188 11.75 -1.58 13.57
CA SER A 188 11.76 -1.48 12.11
C SER A 188 10.37 -1.17 11.54
N ILE A 189 9.31 -1.77 12.07
CA ILE A 189 7.92 -1.45 11.71
C ILE A 189 7.61 0.03 12.00
N TYR A 190 8.05 0.56 13.15
CA TYR A 190 7.88 1.98 13.46
C TYR A 190 8.75 2.89 12.59
N ALA A 191 9.94 2.45 12.19
CA ALA A 191 10.78 3.21 11.25
C ALA A 191 10.10 3.33 9.88
N LEU A 192 9.55 2.23 9.38
CA LEU A 192 8.72 2.19 8.16
C LEU A 192 7.50 3.10 8.29
N GLU A 193 6.77 3.05 9.41
CA GLU A 193 5.65 3.96 9.65
C GLU A 193 6.05 5.43 9.51
N ARG A 194 7.19 5.82 10.07
CA ARG A 194 7.69 7.21 9.96
C ARG A 194 7.99 7.56 8.51
N ILE A 195 8.66 6.68 7.77
CA ILE A 195 8.94 6.87 6.34
C ILE A 195 7.64 7.05 5.55
N ALA A 196 6.63 6.22 5.79
CA ALA A 196 5.33 6.32 5.12
C ALA A 196 4.58 7.63 5.42
N LYS A 197 4.79 8.22 6.60
CA LYS A 197 4.23 9.53 6.98
C LYS A 197 4.98 10.69 6.35
N ASP A 198 6.30 10.61 6.34
CA ASP A 198 7.18 11.68 5.86
C ASP A 198 7.25 11.73 4.33
N SER A 199 7.10 10.59 3.64
CA SER A 199 7.13 10.47 2.19
C SER A 199 5.84 9.85 1.63
N PRO A 200 4.88 10.66 1.16
CA PRO A 200 3.67 10.17 0.49
C PRO A 200 3.97 9.31 -0.75
N ARG A 201 5.10 9.57 -1.43
CA ARG A 201 5.54 8.81 -2.59
C ARG A 201 5.86 7.35 -2.24
N ASP A 202 6.49 7.13 -1.09
CA ASP A 202 6.95 5.81 -0.65
C ASP A 202 5.92 5.11 0.25
N HIS A 203 4.85 5.82 0.62
CA HIS A 203 3.77 5.32 1.47
C HIS A 203 3.20 3.98 1.00
N ILE A 204 2.82 3.86 -0.28
CA ILE A 204 2.26 2.62 -0.83
C ILE A 204 3.27 1.48 -0.73
N GLN A 205 4.53 1.74 -1.12
CA GLN A 205 5.60 0.73 -1.04
C GLN A 205 5.81 0.25 0.39
N VAL A 206 5.77 1.14 1.38
CA VAL A 206 5.86 0.76 2.79
C VAL A 206 4.67 -0.10 3.21
N MET A 207 3.45 0.24 2.79
CA MET A 207 2.27 -0.59 3.09
C MET A 207 2.37 -1.97 2.45
N GLU A 208 2.90 -2.08 1.22
CA GLU A 208 3.18 -3.36 0.56
C GLU A 208 4.20 -4.19 1.35
N ILE A 209 5.28 -3.57 1.84
CA ILE A 209 6.29 -4.22 2.68
C ILE A 209 5.67 -4.75 3.97
N LEU A 210 4.84 -3.96 4.66
CA LEU A 210 4.18 -4.38 5.90
C LEU A 210 3.16 -5.51 5.65
N CYS A 211 2.38 -5.42 4.57
CA CYS A 211 1.47 -6.50 4.14
C CYS A 211 2.25 -7.79 3.83
N ALA A 212 3.33 -7.70 3.05
CA ALA A 212 4.20 -8.84 2.75
C ALA A 212 4.80 -9.45 4.02
N TYR A 213 5.30 -8.61 4.94
CA TYR A 213 5.83 -9.04 6.23
C TYR A 213 4.81 -9.90 7.00
N ILE A 214 3.56 -9.44 7.07
CA ILE A 214 2.48 -10.17 7.74
C ILE A 214 2.20 -11.51 7.04
N ARG A 215 2.08 -11.51 5.71
CA ARG A 215 1.85 -12.74 4.93
C ARG A 215 2.95 -13.80 5.15
N GLU A 216 4.22 -13.39 5.20
CA GLU A 216 5.33 -14.32 5.39
C GLU A 216 5.52 -14.76 6.85
N ASN A 217 5.09 -13.97 7.83
CA ASN A 217 5.31 -14.27 9.26
C ASN A 217 4.07 -14.79 10.00
N ALA A 218 2.92 -14.77 9.36
CA ALA A 218 1.66 -15.30 9.87
C ALA A 218 0.87 -16.03 8.75
N PRO A 219 1.45 -17.03 8.06
CA PRO A 219 0.73 -17.77 7.03
C PRO A 219 -0.39 -18.63 7.63
N VAL A 220 -1.50 -18.75 6.90
CA VAL A 220 -2.58 -19.66 7.29
C VAL A 220 -2.15 -21.12 7.10
N ASN A 221 -2.32 -21.93 8.15
CA ASN A 221 -2.05 -23.37 8.08
C ASN A 221 -3.32 -24.19 7.83
N THR A 222 -4.45 -23.74 8.35
CA THR A 222 -5.75 -24.41 8.22
C THR A 222 -6.90 -23.40 8.30
N LEU A 223 -7.96 -23.68 7.54
CA LEU A 223 -9.24 -22.97 7.59
C LEU A 223 -10.34 -23.82 8.24
N GLU A 224 -9.97 -24.90 8.92
CA GLU A 224 -10.92 -25.67 9.73
C GLU A 224 -11.30 -24.87 10.99
N PRO A 225 -12.61 -24.67 11.26
CA PRO A 225 -13.08 -23.98 12.46
C PRO A 225 -12.52 -24.57 13.75
N THR A 226 -12.15 -23.73 14.71
CA THR A 226 -11.79 -24.21 16.05
C THR A 226 -13.04 -24.72 16.79
N GLU A 227 -12.96 -25.93 17.36
CA GLU A 227 -14.04 -26.47 18.19
C GLU A 227 -14.01 -25.95 19.63
N PRO A 228 -15.17 -25.78 20.30
CA PRO A 228 -15.23 -25.41 21.71
C PRO A 228 -14.61 -26.48 22.64
N PRO A 229 -14.05 -26.10 23.82
CA PRO A 229 -13.99 -24.75 24.37
C PRO A 229 -12.93 -23.89 23.67
N PHE A 230 -13.36 -22.75 23.12
CA PHE A 230 -12.50 -21.84 22.39
C PHE A 230 -11.69 -20.96 23.35
N THR A 231 -10.40 -20.78 23.07
CA THR A 231 -9.54 -19.79 23.74
C THR A 231 -8.99 -18.83 22.70
N ARG A 232 -9.15 -17.53 22.94
CA ARG A 232 -8.63 -16.50 22.02
C ARG A 232 -7.11 -16.63 21.87
N ALA A 233 -6.66 -16.79 20.62
CA ALA A 233 -5.25 -16.78 20.29
C ALA A 233 -4.60 -15.44 20.67
N VAL A 234 -3.38 -15.48 21.20
CA VAL A 234 -2.59 -14.26 21.44
C VAL A 234 -1.72 -14.03 20.21
N PRO A 235 -1.98 -12.98 19.41
CA PRO A 235 -1.18 -12.71 18.23
C PRO A 235 0.25 -12.33 18.63
N ARG A 236 1.22 -12.63 17.76
CA ARG A 236 2.59 -12.13 17.95
C ARG A 236 2.58 -10.60 17.98
N THR A 237 3.41 -10.02 18.83
CA THR A 237 3.42 -8.57 19.08
C THR A 237 3.84 -7.75 17.86
N ASP A 238 4.75 -8.26 17.04
CA ASP A 238 5.19 -7.63 15.78
C ASP A 238 4.08 -7.65 14.72
N ILE A 239 3.30 -8.74 14.61
CA ILE A 239 2.13 -8.83 13.74
C ILE A 239 1.05 -7.83 14.18
N GLN A 240 0.71 -7.80 15.46
CA GLN A 240 -0.22 -6.79 16.00
C GLN A 240 0.28 -5.37 15.75
N THR A 241 1.59 -5.12 15.91
CA THR A 241 2.18 -3.81 15.65
C THR A 241 2.06 -3.41 14.18
N ALA A 242 2.37 -4.32 13.25
CA ALA A 242 2.24 -4.08 11.82
C ALA A 242 0.78 -3.76 11.44
N ILE A 243 -0.18 -4.54 11.94
CA ILE A 243 -1.61 -4.29 11.75
C ILE A 243 -2.05 -2.95 12.33
N SER A 244 -1.58 -2.59 13.53
CA SER A 244 -1.88 -1.29 14.14
C SER A 244 -1.31 -0.11 13.35
N VAL A 245 -0.10 -0.24 12.81
CA VAL A 245 0.52 0.78 11.93
C VAL A 245 -0.27 0.95 10.64
N ILE A 246 -0.68 -0.15 10.02
CA ILE A 246 -1.57 -0.19 8.86
C ILE A 246 -2.90 0.50 9.24
N GLY A 247 -3.58 0.06 10.29
CA GLY A 247 -4.90 0.59 10.64
C GLY A 247 -4.95 2.08 10.99
N ARG A 248 -3.83 2.70 11.40
CA ARG A 248 -3.80 4.11 11.84
C ARG A 248 -3.26 5.10 10.80
N ARG A 249 -3.22 4.71 9.52
CA ARG A 249 -2.90 5.62 8.41
C ARG A 249 -3.77 6.88 8.47
N SER A 250 -3.18 8.02 8.11
CA SER A 250 -3.90 9.29 8.08
C SER A 250 -4.86 9.37 6.89
N LYS A 251 -5.87 10.25 6.98
CA LYS A 251 -6.83 10.48 5.88
C LYS A 251 -6.15 10.82 4.54
N LYS A 252 -5.04 11.58 4.57
CA LYS A 252 -4.26 11.94 3.37
C LYS A 252 -3.61 10.72 2.72
N GLN A 253 -3.09 9.79 3.54
CA GLN A 253 -2.50 8.54 3.06
C GLN A 253 -3.58 7.66 2.42
N ILE A 254 -4.75 7.54 3.07
CA ILE A 254 -5.88 6.76 2.55
C ILE A 254 -6.42 7.36 1.24
N GLU A 255 -6.53 8.68 1.13
CA GLU A 255 -6.93 9.34 -0.12
C GLU A 255 -5.93 9.08 -1.25
N PHE A 256 -4.63 9.11 -0.94
CA PHE A 256 -3.58 8.75 -1.89
C PHE A 256 -3.70 7.27 -2.33
N GLU A 257 -4.00 6.35 -1.41
CA GLU A 257 -4.27 4.94 -1.72
C GLU A 257 -5.48 4.79 -2.66
N TRP A 258 -6.55 5.54 -2.42
CA TRP A 258 -7.77 5.50 -3.23
C TRP A 258 -7.53 6.01 -4.66
N GLN A 259 -6.75 7.08 -4.83
CA GLN A 259 -6.36 7.59 -6.14
C GLN A 259 -5.57 6.56 -6.97
N HIS A 260 -4.83 5.67 -6.30
CA HIS A 260 -4.04 4.61 -6.92
C HIS A 260 -4.76 3.26 -6.91
N GLN A 261 -6.01 3.19 -6.45
CA GLN A 261 -6.78 1.94 -6.29
C GLN A 261 -6.00 0.86 -5.53
N PHE A 262 -5.22 1.28 -4.54
CA PHE A 262 -4.40 0.39 -3.73
C PHE A 262 -5.24 -0.37 -2.70
N ARG A 263 -5.04 -1.70 -2.60
CA ARG A 263 -5.65 -2.56 -1.57
C ARG A 263 -4.56 -3.13 -0.68
N LEU A 264 -4.83 -3.15 0.62
CA LEU A 264 -4.00 -3.90 1.56
C LEU A 264 -4.15 -5.39 1.31
N ASP A 265 -3.06 -6.07 0.97
CA ASP A 265 -3.05 -7.51 0.72
C ASP A 265 -2.69 -8.29 1.98
N LEU A 266 -3.70 -8.84 2.65
CA LEU A 266 -3.59 -9.67 3.85
C LEU A 266 -4.21 -11.05 3.59
N ARG A 267 -4.08 -11.55 2.36
CA ARG A 267 -4.62 -12.85 1.96
C ARG A 267 -3.79 -13.98 2.55
N ASN A 268 -4.46 -15.12 2.81
CA ASN A 268 -3.86 -16.37 3.29
C ASN A 268 -3.04 -16.21 4.59
N THR A 269 -3.48 -15.32 5.49
CA THR A 269 -2.84 -15.10 6.79
C THR A 269 -3.64 -15.73 7.93
N ASP A 270 -2.96 -16.18 8.97
CA ASP A 270 -3.56 -16.44 10.28
C ASP A 270 -3.39 -15.22 11.18
N LEU A 271 -4.45 -14.45 11.32
CA LEU A 271 -4.52 -13.27 12.17
C LEU A 271 -5.47 -13.51 13.35
N SER A 272 -5.67 -14.77 13.75
CA SER A 272 -6.54 -15.11 14.87
C SER A 272 -6.18 -14.33 16.13
N GLY A 273 -7.19 -13.74 16.77
CA GLY A 273 -7.03 -12.94 17.99
C GLY A 273 -6.53 -11.50 17.80
N VAL A 274 -6.19 -11.08 16.57
CA VAL A 274 -5.69 -9.72 16.28
C VAL A 274 -6.75 -8.66 16.56
N ASP A 275 -6.29 -7.54 17.10
CA ASP A 275 -7.09 -6.34 17.36
C ASP A 275 -7.03 -5.39 16.14
N PHE A 276 -8.17 -5.22 15.47
CA PHE A 276 -8.37 -4.29 14.36
C PHE A 276 -9.21 -3.07 14.77
N ARG A 277 -9.55 -2.92 16.05
CA ARG A 277 -10.48 -1.89 16.52
C ARG A 277 -10.00 -0.49 16.16
N LYS A 278 -10.93 0.37 15.76
CA LYS A 278 -10.68 1.78 15.40
C LYS A 278 -9.71 2.00 14.23
N GLY A 279 -9.27 0.95 13.55
CA GLY A 279 -8.40 1.05 12.38
C GLY A 279 -9.20 1.21 11.07
N ASP A 280 -8.55 1.78 10.06
CA ASP A 280 -9.06 1.80 8.68
C ASP A 280 -8.45 0.65 7.88
N PHE A 281 -9.31 -0.30 7.50
CA PHE A 281 -9.00 -1.44 6.65
C PHE A 281 -9.91 -1.47 5.42
N SER A 282 -10.42 -0.30 5.01
CA SER A 282 -11.22 -0.14 3.79
C SER A 282 -10.45 -0.69 2.59
N ALA A 283 -11.16 -1.37 1.69
CA ALA A 283 -10.63 -2.04 0.50
C ALA A 283 -9.66 -3.21 0.74
N ALA A 284 -9.35 -3.57 2.00
CA ALA A 284 -8.40 -4.65 2.30
C ALA A 284 -8.87 -6.02 1.78
N MET A 285 -7.91 -6.88 1.43
CA MET A 285 -8.15 -8.24 0.97
C MET A 285 -7.70 -9.24 2.04
N PHE A 286 -8.67 -9.92 2.64
CA PHE A 286 -8.48 -11.01 3.62
C PHE A 286 -8.87 -12.36 3.03
N HIS A 287 -8.63 -12.57 1.73
CA HIS A 287 -9.03 -13.81 1.06
C HIS A 287 -8.34 -15.02 1.68
N GLY A 288 -9.11 -16.05 2.04
CA GLY A 288 -8.57 -17.26 2.66
C GLY A 288 -7.84 -17.00 3.99
N ALA A 289 -8.10 -15.87 4.66
CA ALA A 289 -7.50 -15.57 5.95
C ALA A 289 -8.24 -16.29 7.08
N ARG A 290 -7.49 -16.74 8.08
CA ARG A 290 -8.04 -17.16 9.37
C ARG A 290 -8.08 -15.95 10.28
N LEU A 291 -9.29 -15.55 10.64
CA LEU A 291 -9.61 -14.35 11.41
C LEU A 291 -10.51 -14.72 12.58
N GLU A 292 -10.17 -15.80 13.29
CA GLU A 292 -10.96 -16.21 14.45
C GLU A 292 -10.71 -15.29 15.65
N ALA A 293 -11.75 -14.93 16.39
CA ALA A 293 -11.69 -14.04 17.56
C ALA A 293 -10.92 -12.72 17.32
N CYS A 294 -11.00 -12.20 16.10
CA CYS A 294 -10.53 -10.87 15.79
C CYS A 294 -11.51 -9.83 16.31
N GLN A 295 -10.99 -8.66 16.69
CA GLN A 295 -11.83 -7.55 17.14
C GLN A 295 -11.89 -6.48 16.06
N PHE A 296 -13.03 -6.36 15.38
CA PHE A 296 -13.27 -5.33 14.36
C PHE A 296 -14.12 -4.17 14.89
N ASP A 297 -14.35 -4.09 16.20
CA ASP A 297 -15.23 -3.07 16.78
C ASP A 297 -14.77 -1.64 16.43
N ASN A 298 -15.70 -0.80 15.97
CA ASN A 298 -15.44 0.58 15.54
C ASN A 298 -14.40 0.71 14.42
N SER A 299 -14.12 -0.35 13.65
CA SER A 299 -13.22 -0.28 12.49
C SER A 299 -13.93 0.17 11.21
N LEU A 300 -13.16 0.64 10.23
CA LEU A 300 -13.66 0.97 8.90
C LEU A 300 -13.30 -0.18 7.94
N LEU A 301 -14.32 -0.81 7.35
CA LEU A 301 -14.20 -1.99 6.50
C LEU A 301 -14.85 -1.76 5.13
N ARG A 302 -14.95 -0.51 4.64
CA ARG A 302 -15.67 -0.19 3.40
C ARG A 302 -15.07 -0.95 2.20
N GLY A 303 -15.87 -1.77 1.52
CA GLY A 303 -15.41 -2.56 0.36
C GLY A 303 -14.31 -3.58 0.67
N THR A 304 -14.13 -3.93 1.96
CA THR A 304 -13.20 -4.98 2.41
C THR A 304 -13.69 -6.34 1.93
N GLN A 305 -12.76 -7.26 1.64
CA GLN A 305 -13.08 -8.55 1.05
C GLN A 305 -12.59 -9.71 1.93
N PHE A 306 -13.53 -10.43 2.51
CA PHE A 306 -13.36 -11.63 3.34
C PHE A 306 -13.63 -12.94 2.56
N PHE A 307 -13.38 -12.94 1.24
CA PHE A 307 -13.66 -14.11 0.40
C PHE A 307 -13.02 -15.39 0.96
N ARG A 308 -13.82 -16.41 1.28
CA ARG A 308 -13.35 -17.68 1.88
C ARG A 308 -12.60 -17.52 3.22
N ALA A 309 -12.81 -16.42 3.94
CA ALA A 309 -12.20 -16.22 5.25
C ALA A 309 -12.97 -16.97 6.35
N LEU A 310 -12.26 -17.36 7.40
CA LEU A 310 -12.86 -17.93 8.63
C LEU A 310 -12.95 -16.83 9.69
N LEU A 311 -14.17 -16.49 10.12
CA LEU A 311 -14.47 -15.31 10.94
C LEU A 311 -15.16 -15.66 12.26
N ASN A 312 -15.08 -16.92 12.68
CA ASN A 312 -15.71 -17.39 13.91
C ASN A 312 -15.20 -16.63 15.13
N PHE A 313 -16.08 -16.40 16.11
CA PHE A 313 -15.81 -15.69 17.36
C PHE A 313 -15.37 -14.22 17.20
N SER A 314 -15.37 -13.66 16.00
CA SER A 314 -14.99 -12.26 15.75
C SER A 314 -16.12 -11.29 16.06
N THR A 315 -15.77 -10.10 16.52
CA THR A 315 -16.72 -9.05 16.88
C THR A 315 -16.69 -7.91 15.86
N PHE A 316 -17.87 -7.34 15.56
CA PHE A 316 -18.04 -6.28 14.55
C PHE A 316 -18.83 -5.08 15.11
N PHE A 317 -18.82 -4.86 16.42
CA PHE A 317 -19.66 -3.85 17.05
C PHE A 317 -19.35 -2.45 16.53
N SER A 318 -20.36 -1.77 15.95
CA SER A 318 -20.20 -0.45 15.33
C SER A 318 -19.14 -0.38 14.23
N ALA A 319 -18.81 -1.51 13.57
CA ALA A 319 -17.92 -1.52 12.42
C ALA A 319 -18.63 -0.96 11.18
N GLU A 320 -17.96 -0.14 10.37
CA GLU A 320 -18.53 0.36 9.12
C GLU A 320 -18.23 -0.60 7.96
N MET A 321 -19.20 -1.43 7.59
CA MET A 321 -19.01 -2.52 6.62
C MET A 321 -19.71 -2.27 5.29
N LYS A 322 -19.83 -1.00 4.90
CA LYS A 322 -20.48 -0.63 3.63
C LYS A 322 -19.84 -1.36 2.45
N GLY A 323 -20.63 -2.12 1.70
CA GLY A 323 -20.13 -2.84 0.52
C GLY A 323 -19.11 -3.96 0.83
N THR A 324 -18.99 -4.40 2.09
CA THR A 324 -18.07 -5.47 2.48
C THR A 324 -18.50 -6.81 1.91
N ARG A 325 -17.54 -7.60 1.44
CA ARG A 325 -17.80 -8.92 0.83
C ARG A 325 -17.39 -10.05 1.77
N PHE A 326 -18.36 -10.78 2.29
CA PHE A 326 -18.23 -12.02 3.06
C PHE A 326 -18.47 -13.27 2.20
N ASP A 327 -18.29 -13.17 0.88
CA ASP A 327 -18.57 -14.26 -0.04
C ASP A 327 -17.78 -15.53 0.31
N HIS A 328 -18.47 -16.65 0.44
CA HIS A 328 -17.91 -17.93 0.91
C HIS A 328 -17.21 -17.89 2.28
N ALA A 329 -17.38 -16.83 3.07
CA ALA A 329 -16.83 -16.78 4.42
C ALA A 329 -17.59 -17.74 5.35
N THR A 330 -16.90 -18.19 6.40
CA THR A 330 -17.47 -19.06 7.44
C THR A 330 -17.68 -18.26 8.72
N ILE A 331 -18.94 -18.08 9.12
CA ILE A 331 -19.38 -17.42 10.36
C ILE A 331 -20.46 -18.31 11.00
N ASN A 332 -20.06 -19.51 11.42
CA ASN A 332 -20.95 -20.53 11.98
C ASN A 332 -20.69 -20.81 13.48
N ARG A 333 -19.80 -20.05 14.10
CA ARG A 333 -19.59 -20.01 15.56
C ARG A 333 -19.42 -18.54 15.98
N PRO A 334 -20.49 -17.72 15.98
CA PRO A 334 -20.43 -16.33 16.40
C PRO A 334 -20.02 -16.19 17.87
N PHE A 335 -19.61 -14.98 18.26
CA PHE A 335 -19.29 -14.71 19.66
C PHE A 335 -20.58 -14.68 20.48
N VAL A 336 -20.60 -15.42 21.59
CA VAL A 336 -21.74 -15.46 22.51
C VAL A 336 -21.23 -15.08 23.89
N ALA A 337 -21.53 -13.85 24.32
CA ALA A 337 -21.30 -13.46 25.71
C ALA A 337 -22.30 -14.17 26.62
N ALA A 338 -21.86 -14.59 27.82
CA ALA A 338 -22.71 -15.30 28.76
C ALA A 338 -23.96 -14.47 29.11
N GLY A 339 -25.14 -15.01 28.80
CA GLY A 339 -26.43 -14.33 29.02
C GLY A 339 -26.77 -13.21 28.02
N SER A 340 -26.02 -13.08 26.92
CA SER A 340 -26.25 -12.08 25.87
C SER A 340 -26.85 -12.70 24.61
N MET A 341 -27.26 -11.85 23.67
CA MET A 341 -27.61 -12.24 22.31
C MET A 341 -26.35 -12.65 21.53
N THR A 342 -26.54 -13.42 20.45
CA THR A 342 -25.48 -13.77 19.51
C THR A 342 -24.91 -12.50 18.88
N GLU A 343 -23.63 -12.23 19.08
CA GLU A 343 -22.91 -11.11 18.46
C GLU A 343 -22.27 -11.58 17.15
N SER A 344 -22.65 -10.95 16.04
CA SER A 344 -22.10 -11.25 14.71
C SER A 344 -22.06 -10.01 13.82
N ILE A 345 -22.05 -10.21 12.49
CA ILE A 345 -22.02 -9.14 11.48
C ILE A 345 -23.21 -8.17 11.58
N ASN A 346 -24.33 -8.56 12.17
CA ASN A 346 -25.50 -7.72 12.41
C ASN A 346 -25.25 -6.59 13.44
N MET A 347 -24.15 -6.62 14.19
CA MET A 347 -23.79 -5.58 15.16
C MET A 347 -23.02 -4.40 14.52
N GLY A 348 -22.71 -4.49 13.24
CA GLY A 348 -22.10 -3.40 12.45
C GLY A 348 -23.04 -2.90 11.34
N ASP A 349 -22.54 -1.97 10.54
CA ASP A 349 -23.27 -1.41 9.41
C ASP A 349 -23.26 -2.39 8.22
N ILE A 350 -24.36 -3.13 8.05
CA ILE A 350 -24.55 -4.15 7.00
C ILE A 350 -24.99 -3.58 5.64
N TYR A 351 -24.90 -2.26 5.43
CA TYR A 351 -25.33 -1.62 4.20
C TYR A 351 -24.56 -2.09 2.96
N GLY A 352 -25.23 -2.82 2.07
CA GLY A 352 -24.66 -3.27 0.79
C GLY A 352 -23.69 -4.43 0.92
N ILE A 353 -23.68 -5.17 2.03
CA ILE A 353 -22.77 -6.32 2.17
C ILE A 353 -23.16 -7.45 1.22
N SER A 354 -22.18 -8.29 0.86
CA SER A 354 -22.40 -9.53 0.11
C SER A 354 -22.06 -10.74 0.98
N VAL A 355 -22.95 -11.72 1.03
CA VAL A 355 -22.80 -13.00 1.76
C VAL A 355 -23.01 -14.19 0.83
N ALA A 356 -22.69 -14.03 -0.46
CA ALA A 356 -22.91 -15.07 -1.47
C ALA A 356 -22.11 -16.34 -1.15
N GLY A 357 -22.78 -17.48 -1.05
CA GLY A 357 -22.16 -18.76 -0.72
C GLY A 357 -21.56 -18.86 0.69
N ALA A 358 -21.80 -17.86 1.56
CA ALA A 358 -21.29 -17.84 2.93
C ALA A 358 -21.99 -18.89 3.81
N ASP A 359 -21.30 -19.32 4.87
CA ASP A 359 -21.84 -20.18 5.91
C ASP A 359 -22.22 -19.35 7.14
N LEU A 360 -23.50 -19.04 7.29
CA LEU A 360 -24.08 -18.24 8.37
C LEU A 360 -25.06 -19.06 9.22
N THR A 361 -24.90 -20.39 9.28
CA THR A 361 -25.90 -21.29 9.94
C THR A 361 -26.15 -21.01 11.42
N ALA A 362 -25.25 -20.28 12.07
CA ALA A 362 -25.36 -19.92 13.49
C ALA A 362 -25.75 -18.45 13.71
N ILE A 363 -26.03 -17.68 12.65
CA ILE A 363 -26.56 -16.32 12.74
C ILE A 363 -28.08 -16.41 12.59
N ASP A 364 -28.79 -16.15 13.68
CA ASP A 364 -30.26 -16.22 13.76
C ASP A 364 -30.95 -14.89 13.39
N TYR A 365 -30.21 -13.79 13.34
CA TYR A 365 -30.73 -12.46 13.04
C TYR A 365 -29.79 -11.65 12.12
N LEU A 366 -30.35 -11.09 11.03
CA LEU A 366 -29.65 -10.25 10.05
C LEU A 366 -30.19 -8.82 9.96
N GLY A 367 -31.08 -8.42 10.86
CA GLY A 367 -31.77 -7.13 10.80
C GLY A 367 -33.24 -7.24 10.42
N GLU A 368 -33.90 -6.08 10.40
CA GLU A 368 -35.28 -5.93 9.92
C GLU A 368 -35.36 -6.09 8.39
N PRO A 369 -36.56 -6.33 7.80
CA PRO A 369 -36.72 -6.53 6.36
C PRO A 369 -36.00 -5.51 5.46
N ASP A 370 -36.09 -4.22 5.80
CA ASP A 370 -35.43 -3.14 5.05
C ASP A 370 -33.90 -3.25 5.09
N GLU A 371 -33.33 -3.64 6.22
CA GLU A 371 -31.88 -3.85 6.38
C GLU A 371 -31.42 -5.09 5.62
N MET A 372 -32.19 -6.17 5.70
CA MET A 372 -31.92 -7.41 4.96
C MET A 372 -31.97 -7.19 3.44
N ASN A 373 -32.76 -6.24 2.96
CA ASN A 373 -32.83 -5.87 1.54
C ASN A 373 -31.61 -5.06 1.07
N LEU A 374 -30.74 -4.67 2.00
CA LEU A 374 -29.42 -4.11 1.74
C LEU A 374 -28.32 -5.19 1.85
N ILE A 375 -28.68 -6.47 1.93
CA ILE A 375 -27.75 -7.59 1.89
C ILE A 375 -27.93 -8.33 0.56
N PHE A 376 -26.82 -8.57 -0.13
CA PHE A 376 -26.77 -9.44 -1.30
C PHE A 376 -26.35 -10.85 -0.89
N GLY A 377 -27.06 -11.87 -1.34
CA GLY A 377 -26.69 -13.26 -1.11
C GLY A 377 -27.08 -14.15 -2.28
N SER A 378 -26.75 -15.43 -2.21
CA SER A 378 -27.03 -16.41 -3.26
C SER A 378 -27.80 -17.60 -2.70
N LYS A 379 -28.36 -18.44 -3.58
CA LYS A 379 -29.16 -19.60 -3.20
C LYS A 379 -28.39 -20.57 -2.29
N ASP A 380 -27.10 -20.73 -2.53
CA ASP A 380 -26.18 -21.58 -1.78
C ASP A 380 -25.58 -20.94 -0.52
N THR A 381 -25.92 -19.68 -0.21
CA THR A 381 -25.66 -19.13 1.14
C THR A 381 -26.40 -19.98 2.16
N LYS A 382 -25.69 -20.48 3.17
CA LYS A 382 -26.25 -21.29 4.25
C LYS A 382 -26.71 -20.36 5.38
N LEU A 383 -27.97 -20.47 5.75
CA LEU A 383 -28.60 -19.62 6.77
C LEU A 383 -29.10 -20.49 7.93
N GLU A 384 -29.33 -19.87 9.08
CA GLU A 384 -30.12 -20.47 10.16
C GLU A 384 -31.52 -20.85 9.64
N TYR A 385 -32.11 -21.90 10.21
CA TYR A 385 -33.34 -22.51 9.72
C TYR A 385 -34.48 -21.51 9.49
N ASN A 386 -34.76 -20.61 10.43
CA ASN A 386 -35.86 -19.66 10.31
C ASN A 386 -35.59 -18.59 9.24
N LEU A 387 -34.35 -18.13 9.11
CA LEU A 387 -33.94 -17.22 8.05
C LEU A 387 -34.05 -17.90 6.68
N ASP A 388 -33.68 -19.17 6.58
CA ASP A 388 -33.78 -19.93 5.33
C ASP A 388 -35.23 -20.18 4.91
N GLN A 389 -36.12 -20.46 5.87
CA GLN A 389 -37.56 -20.56 5.61
C GLN A 389 -38.12 -19.23 5.06
N LYS A 390 -37.77 -18.09 5.67
CA LYS A 390 -38.17 -16.75 5.16
C LYS A 390 -37.67 -16.52 3.73
N ARG A 391 -36.43 -16.89 3.42
CA ARG A 391 -35.86 -16.82 2.07
C ARG A 391 -36.60 -17.69 1.07
N TYR A 392 -36.96 -18.92 1.47
CA TYR A 392 -37.71 -19.86 0.66
C TYR A 392 -39.13 -19.33 0.36
N ASP A 393 -39.83 -18.83 1.37
CA ASP A 393 -41.17 -18.24 1.22
C ASP A 393 -41.15 -17.01 0.31
N HIS A 394 -40.15 -16.13 0.47
CA HIS A 394 -39.92 -15.00 -0.44
C HIS A 394 -39.77 -15.48 -1.91
N SER A 395 -38.95 -16.50 -2.13
CA SER A 395 -38.71 -17.06 -3.46
C SER A 395 -39.99 -17.65 -4.09
N LYS A 396 -40.82 -18.29 -3.27
CA LYS A 396 -42.13 -18.84 -3.67
C LYS A 396 -43.13 -17.74 -4.04
N GLN A 397 -43.18 -16.66 -3.26
CA GLN A 397 -44.01 -15.48 -3.57
C GLN A 397 -43.56 -14.81 -4.88
N LYS A 398 -42.25 -14.65 -5.09
CA LYS A 398 -41.70 -14.13 -6.35
C LYS A 398 -42.08 -14.98 -7.56
N TYR A 399 -42.10 -16.31 -7.41
CA TYR A 399 -42.59 -17.22 -8.45
C TYR A 399 -44.09 -17.03 -8.72
N LYS A 400 -44.92 -16.89 -7.68
CA LYS A 400 -46.36 -16.60 -7.80
C LYS A 400 -46.61 -15.30 -8.55
N ILE A 401 -45.92 -14.21 -8.20
CA ILE A 401 -46.01 -12.91 -8.89
C ILE A 401 -45.67 -13.06 -10.38
N ARG A 402 -44.60 -13.80 -10.73
CA ARG A 402 -44.25 -14.07 -12.13
C ARG A 402 -45.36 -14.82 -12.87
N GLN A 403 -46.05 -15.75 -12.21
CA GLN A 403 -47.18 -16.47 -12.81
C GLN A 403 -48.40 -15.55 -13.01
N LEU A 404 -48.71 -14.67 -12.05
CA LEU A 404 -49.77 -13.67 -12.18
C LEU A 404 -49.50 -12.69 -13.33
N LYS A 405 -48.26 -12.21 -13.48
CA LYS A 405 -47.84 -11.37 -14.61
C LYS A 405 -48.02 -12.10 -15.95
N LYS A 406 -47.68 -13.39 -16.01
CA LYS A 406 -47.85 -14.22 -17.22
C LYS A 406 -49.32 -14.50 -17.56
N SER A 407 -50.20 -14.59 -16.56
CA SER A 407 -51.64 -14.81 -16.77
C SER A 407 -52.45 -13.53 -17.01
N GLY A 408 -51.79 -12.37 -17.13
CA GLY A 408 -52.44 -11.09 -17.41
C GLY A 408 -53.07 -10.41 -16.19
N LYS A 409 -52.91 -10.96 -14.99
CA LYS A 409 -53.41 -10.40 -13.71
C LYS A 409 -52.46 -9.35 -13.15
N THR A 410 -52.28 -8.24 -13.87
CA THR A 410 -51.25 -7.22 -13.56
C THR A 410 -51.52 -6.45 -12.27
N GLU A 411 -52.77 -6.15 -11.94
CA GLU A 411 -53.11 -5.45 -10.69
C GLU A 411 -52.81 -6.31 -9.45
N GLU A 412 -53.32 -7.55 -9.43
CA GLU A 412 -53.01 -8.52 -8.36
C GLU A 412 -51.50 -8.73 -8.22
N ALA A 413 -50.78 -8.85 -9.33
CA ALA A 413 -49.33 -9.00 -9.32
C ALA A 413 -48.61 -7.78 -8.73
N THR A 414 -49.11 -6.57 -8.97
CA THR A 414 -48.49 -5.32 -8.48
C THR A 414 -48.72 -5.13 -6.99
N THR A 415 -49.92 -5.48 -6.50
CA THR A 415 -50.24 -5.48 -5.06
C THR A 415 -49.35 -6.46 -4.30
N GLU A 416 -49.28 -7.71 -4.76
CA GLU A 416 -48.43 -8.75 -4.13
C GLU A 416 -46.95 -8.39 -4.21
N GLU A 417 -46.50 -7.74 -5.28
CA GLU A 417 -45.13 -7.26 -5.42
C GLU A 417 -44.83 -6.13 -4.44
N SER A 418 -45.76 -5.20 -4.24
CA SER A 418 -45.59 -4.11 -3.28
C SER A 418 -45.53 -4.63 -1.83
N GLU A 419 -46.39 -5.58 -1.49
CA GLU A 419 -46.40 -6.23 -0.17
C GLU A 419 -45.12 -7.04 0.09
N LEU A 420 -44.64 -7.78 -0.91
CA LEU A 420 -43.39 -8.54 -0.83
C LEU A 420 -42.20 -7.63 -0.53
N TYR A 421 -42.12 -6.48 -1.21
CA TYR A 421 -40.99 -5.55 -1.08
C TYR A 421 -41.06 -4.67 0.17
N SER A 422 -42.24 -4.48 0.78
CA SER A 422 -42.39 -3.68 2.00
C SER A 422 -42.22 -4.47 3.29
N ASN A 423 -42.59 -5.76 3.29
CA ASN A 423 -42.73 -6.53 4.53
C ASN A 423 -41.69 -7.65 4.69
N ASN A 424 -41.01 -8.04 3.60
CA ASN A 424 -40.10 -9.19 3.61
C ASN A 424 -38.67 -8.79 3.21
N GLY A 425 -37.70 -9.40 3.91
CA GLY A 425 -36.30 -9.39 3.49
C GLY A 425 -36.04 -10.25 2.23
N PHE A 426 -34.78 -10.38 1.84
CA PHE A 426 -34.28 -11.24 0.74
C PHE A 426 -34.61 -10.79 -0.69
N VAL A 427 -34.93 -9.51 -0.89
CA VAL A 427 -35.31 -8.96 -2.21
C VAL A 427 -34.26 -9.17 -3.29
N ASP A 428 -32.99 -8.93 -2.94
CA ASP A 428 -31.83 -9.01 -3.83
C ASP A 428 -31.07 -10.30 -3.71
N TRP A 429 -31.69 -11.33 -3.15
CA TRP A 429 -31.09 -12.65 -3.13
C TRP A 429 -31.04 -13.22 -4.56
N PHE A 430 -29.84 -13.58 -4.97
CA PHE A 430 -29.58 -14.17 -6.26
C PHE A 430 -30.13 -15.61 -6.29
N PRO A 431 -30.97 -15.97 -7.28
CA PRO A 431 -31.72 -17.22 -7.27
C PRO A 431 -30.90 -18.46 -7.65
N HIS A 432 -29.65 -18.27 -8.08
CA HIS A 432 -28.74 -19.35 -8.43
C HIS A 432 -27.58 -19.41 -7.44
N ASP A 433 -26.74 -20.44 -7.60
CA ASP A 433 -25.59 -20.64 -6.74
C ASP A 433 -24.53 -19.58 -7.03
N SER A 434 -23.68 -19.30 -6.04
CA SER A 434 -22.60 -18.31 -6.12
C SER A 434 -21.57 -18.61 -7.23
N SER A 435 -21.54 -19.83 -7.75
CA SER A 435 -20.68 -20.24 -8.88
C SER A 435 -21.21 -19.82 -10.26
N ASP A 436 -22.45 -19.32 -10.35
CA ASP A 436 -23.04 -18.89 -11.61
C ASP A 436 -22.35 -17.63 -12.17
N MET A 437 -22.06 -17.63 -13.47
CA MET A 437 -21.39 -16.51 -14.15
C MET A 437 -22.18 -15.20 -14.08
N ALA A 438 -23.51 -15.26 -13.89
CA ALA A 438 -24.37 -14.08 -13.77
C ALA A 438 -24.33 -13.42 -12.39
N LEU A 439 -23.73 -14.05 -11.37
CA LEU A 439 -23.64 -13.50 -10.01
C LEU A 439 -23.01 -12.11 -10.00
N GLY A 440 -21.87 -11.94 -10.70
CA GLY A 440 -21.15 -10.67 -10.73
C GLY A 440 -21.97 -9.52 -11.33
N HIS A 441 -22.74 -9.81 -12.38
CA HIS A 441 -23.65 -8.83 -12.99
C HIS A 441 -24.81 -8.48 -12.05
N ALA A 442 -25.38 -9.47 -11.37
CA ALA A 442 -26.45 -9.25 -10.40
C ALA A 442 -25.97 -8.42 -9.20
N HIS A 443 -24.80 -8.74 -8.65
CA HIS A 443 -24.17 -7.99 -7.57
C HIS A 443 -23.86 -6.55 -7.98
N THR A 444 -23.33 -6.33 -9.19
CA THR A 444 -23.08 -4.98 -9.71
C THR A 444 -24.38 -4.16 -9.81
N LYS A 445 -25.46 -4.75 -10.33
CA LYS A 445 -26.77 -4.08 -10.38
C LYS A 445 -27.31 -3.74 -8.99
N PHE A 446 -27.13 -4.64 -8.04
CA PHE A 446 -27.51 -4.42 -6.65
C PHE A 446 -26.77 -3.20 -6.07
N LEU A 447 -25.43 -3.16 -6.20
CA LEU A 447 -24.60 -2.04 -5.74
C LEU A 447 -24.99 -0.71 -6.41
N ASP A 448 -25.23 -0.74 -7.73
CA ASP A 448 -25.66 0.45 -8.49
C ASP A 448 -26.99 1.00 -7.98
N ARG A 449 -27.95 0.12 -7.68
CA ARG A 449 -29.27 0.50 -7.15
C ARG A 449 -29.17 1.18 -5.78
N ILE A 450 -28.27 0.71 -4.91
CA ILE A 450 -28.06 1.29 -3.58
C ILE A 450 -27.00 2.41 -3.59
N GLY A 451 -26.54 2.86 -4.77
CA GLY A 451 -25.61 3.98 -4.90
C GLY A 451 -24.16 3.69 -4.46
N LEU A 452 -23.80 2.43 -4.20
CA LEU A 452 -22.42 2.01 -3.94
C LEU A 452 -21.66 1.81 -5.24
N THR A 453 -21.36 2.92 -5.91
CA THR A 453 -20.64 2.92 -7.20
C THR A 453 -19.19 3.33 -7.04
N GLY A 454 -18.30 2.75 -7.87
CA GLY A 454 -16.87 3.10 -7.89
C GLY A 454 -16.02 2.40 -6.84
N TRP A 455 -14.83 2.96 -6.58
CA TRP A 455 -13.89 2.44 -5.59
C TRP A 455 -14.39 2.73 -4.16
N PRO A 456 -14.29 1.79 -3.19
CA PRO A 456 -13.67 0.46 -3.25
C PRO A 456 -14.64 -0.71 -3.54
N TYR A 457 -15.87 -0.41 -3.98
CA TYR A 457 -16.97 -1.38 -4.08
C TYR A 457 -16.97 -2.22 -5.36
N ARG A 458 -16.36 -1.71 -6.44
CA ARG A 458 -16.26 -2.40 -7.74
C ARG A 458 -14.97 -3.18 -7.92
#